data_AF-A0A0Q8ZS66-F1
#
_entry.id   AF-A0A0Q8ZS66-F1
#
_cell.length_a   1.000
_cell.length_b   1.000
_cell.length_c   1.000
_cell.angle_alpha   90.00
_cell.angle_beta   90.00
_cell.angle_gamma   90.00
#
_symmetry.space_group_name_H-M   'P 1'
#
loop_
_entity.id
_entity.type
_entity.pdbx_description
1 polymer ?
#
loop_
_entity_poly.entity_id
_entity_poly.type
_entity_poly.pdbx_seq_one_letter_code
_entity_poly.pdbx_strand_id
1 'polypeptide(L)'
;MKEYLYRFLAKLGYKIENKNKERERKISYLKKYKVIDNLELLIKTFDFIRNLENKYSIRIKDNGQGVLFTFDDTTVYLETCEEFFILNEIFYSNDYNFCTNDEVVVIDIGANIGLGALFFSSKDNVKKIYSYEPVPLTYDQAKFNLTLNKNKVVELNNYGLGNTDKEETFLFNKNVKGNTGSRGALSSSFIISDVEKVNVIIKNASSVLKEIINQNQNFKIVLKVDCEGAEYEIFEDLDNSGILNKIDFAMIEWHDKGSQELEKILLKYNFNCFSQQLAINTGMIYAYRK
;
A
#
# COMPACT_ATOMS: atom_id res chain seq x y z
N MET A 1 5.69 -38.90 27.92
CA MET A 1 5.88 -37.48 28.31
C MET A 1 5.47 -36.52 27.19
N LYS A 2 6.05 -36.60 25.97
CA LYS A 2 5.61 -35.80 24.81
C LYS A 2 4.11 -35.94 24.51
N GLU A 3 3.59 -37.15 24.39
CA GLU A 3 2.18 -37.35 24.03
C GLU A 3 1.17 -36.77 25.05
N TYR A 4 1.52 -36.79 26.34
CA TYR A 4 0.71 -36.20 27.41
C TYR A 4 0.71 -34.66 27.34
N LEU A 5 1.89 -34.07 27.05
CA LEU A 5 2.04 -32.63 26.81
C LEU A 5 1.27 -32.17 25.56
N TYR A 6 1.31 -32.94 24.47
CA TYR A 6 0.54 -32.66 23.24
C TYR A 6 -0.97 -32.67 23.51
N ARG A 7 -1.47 -33.68 24.25
CA ARG A 7 -2.90 -33.76 24.60
C ARG A 7 -3.33 -32.64 25.56
N PHE A 8 -2.45 -32.24 26.49
CA PHE A 8 -2.69 -31.12 27.39
C PHE A 8 -2.75 -29.78 26.65
N LEU A 9 -1.80 -29.52 25.75
CA LEU A 9 -1.79 -28.32 24.91
C LEU A 9 -2.99 -28.27 23.95
N ALA A 10 -3.38 -29.41 23.36
CA ALA A 10 -4.57 -29.50 22.51
C ALA A 10 -5.86 -29.20 23.28
N LYS A 11 -5.98 -29.62 24.55
CA LYS A 11 -7.11 -29.27 25.43
C LYS A 11 -7.17 -27.78 25.78
N LEU A 12 -6.03 -27.09 25.75
CA LEU A 12 -5.92 -25.65 25.94
C LEU A 12 -6.10 -24.86 24.62
N GLY A 13 -6.47 -25.53 23.52
CA GLY A 13 -6.66 -24.91 22.21
C GLY A 13 -5.37 -24.70 21.40
N TYR A 14 -4.21 -25.13 21.92
CA TYR A 14 -2.94 -25.02 21.22
C TYR A 14 -2.69 -26.23 20.32
N LYS A 15 -2.40 -25.98 19.05
CA LYS A 15 -2.01 -26.99 18.08
C LYS A 15 -0.49 -27.01 17.96
N ILE A 16 0.12 -28.19 18.10
CA ILE A 16 1.56 -28.36 17.89
C ILE A 16 1.78 -28.78 16.44
N GLU A 17 2.46 -27.92 15.67
CA GLU A 17 2.78 -28.20 14.28
C GLU A 17 4.27 -28.51 14.09
N ASN A 18 4.54 -29.56 13.32
CA ASN A 18 5.90 -29.89 12.92
C ASN A 18 6.28 -28.99 11.73
N LYS A 19 7.15 -27.99 11.99
CA LYS A 19 7.59 -27.00 10.99
C LYS A 19 8.15 -27.64 9.71
N ASN A 20 8.86 -28.77 9.79
CA ASN A 20 9.39 -29.45 8.61
C ASN A 20 8.27 -30.04 7.76
N LYS A 21 7.30 -30.70 8.40
CA LYS A 21 6.13 -31.27 7.72
C LYS A 21 5.25 -30.18 7.10
N GLU A 22 5.11 -29.04 7.77
CA GLU A 22 4.38 -27.89 7.23
C GLU A 22 5.08 -27.30 6.00
N ARG A 23 6.40 -27.13 6.06
CA ARG A 23 7.21 -26.67 4.92
C ARG A 23 7.11 -27.62 3.73
N GLU A 24 7.22 -28.93 3.95
CA GLU A 24 7.04 -29.94 2.90
C GLU A 24 5.65 -29.87 2.25
N ARG A 25 4.60 -29.68 3.06
CA ARG A 25 3.23 -29.46 2.57
C ARG A 25 3.14 -28.22 1.68
N LYS A 26 3.70 -27.09 2.13
CA LYS A 26 3.73 -25.83 1.36
C LYS A 26 4.46 -26.03 0.03
N ILE A 27 5.64 -26.64 0.05
CA ILE A 27 6.41 -26.96 -1.17
C ILE A 27 5.60 -27.85 -2.13
N SER A 28 5.02 -28.94 -1.62
CA SER A 28 4.25 -29.87 -2.46
C SER A 28 3.09 -29.17 -3.15
N TYR A 29 2.43 -28.23 -2.46
CA TYR A 29 1.34 -27.44 -3.02
C TYR A 29 1.85 -26.45 -4.08
N LEU A 30 2.93 -25.73 -3.78
CA LEU A 30 3.49 -24.67 -4.64
C LEU A 30 4.10 -25.20 -5.95
N LYS A 31 4.44 -26.50 -6.03
CA LYS A 31 4.95 -27.14 -7.26
C LYS A 31 4.07 -26.91 -8.49
N LYS A 32 2.76 -26.69 -8.31
CA LYS A 32 1.84 -26.38 -9.42
C LYS A 32 2.23 -25.13 -10.22
N TYR A 33 2.94 -24.18 -9.59
CA TYR A 33 3.41 -22.96 -10.23
C TYR A 33 4.73 -23.10 -10.99
N LYS A 34 5.46 -24.21 -10.78
CA LYS A 34 6.75 -24.48 -11.44
C LYS A 34 7.81 -23.36 -11.22
N VAL A 35 7.69 -22.63 -10.11
CA VAL A 35 8.68 -21.64 -9.64
C VAL A 35 9.81 -22.39 -8.95
N ILE A 36 11.04 -22.13 -9.37
CA ILE A 36 12.27 -22.79 -8.89
C ILE A 36 13.14 -21.76 -8.17
N ASP A 37 13.50 -20.67 -8.84
CA ASP A 37 14.50 -19.72 -8.35
C ASP A 37 14.00 -18.98 -7.11
N ASN A 38 12.72 -18.61 -7.13
CA ASN A 38 12.07 -17.85 -6.06
C ASN A 38 11.13 -18.70 -5.19
N LEU A 39 11.35 -20.03 -5.12
CA LEU A 39 10.50 -20.93 -4.35
C LEU A 39 10.45 -20.56 -2.85
N GLU A 40 11.56 -20.10 -2.27
CA GLU A 40 11.60 -19.73 -0.86
C GLU A 40 10.74 -18.50 -0.54
N LEU A 41 10.65 -17.54 -1.48
CA LEU A 41 9.71 -16.42 -1.37
C LEU A 41 8.27 -16.93 -1.29
N LEU A 42 7.88 -17.82 -2.21
CA LEU A 42 6.53 -18.41 -2.24
C LEU A 42 6.21 -19.23 -0.97
N ILE A 43 7.20 -19.91 -0.38
CA ILE A 43 7.00 -20.63 0.88
C ILE A 43 6.69 -19.64 2.01
N LYS A 44 7.41 -18.52 2.08
CA LYS A 44 7.21 -17.48 3.10
C LYS A 44 5.88 -16.74 2.92
N THR A 45 5.46 -16.54 1.68
CA THR A 45 4.21 -15.83 1.34
C THR A 45 3.04 -16.76 1.05
N PHE A 46 3.15 -18.04 1.44
CA PHE A 46 2.16 -19.08 1.12
C PHE A 46 0.74 -18.70 1.52
N ASP A 47 0.55 -18.14 2.72
CA ASP A 47 -0.79 -17.80 3.22
C ASP A 47 -1.40 -16.63 2.45
N PHE A 48 -0.59 -15.64 2.05
CA PHE A 48 -1.00 -14.55 1.16
C PHE A 48 -1.40 -15.04 -0.23
N ILE A 49 -0.66 -16.00 -0.78
CA ILE A 49 -1.00 -16.64 -2.06
C ILE A 49 -2.33 -17.38 -1.93
N ARG A 50 -2.53 -18.14 -0.83
CA ARG A 50 -3.76 -18.89 -0.57
C ARG A 50 -4.98 -17.98 -0.43
N ASN A 51 -4.84 -16.82 0.20
CA ASN A 51 -5.93 -15.84 0.30
C ASN A 51 -6.36 -15.35 -1.08
N LEU A 52 -5.40 -14.96 -1.92
CA LEU A 52 -5.68 -14.47 -3.28
C LEU A 52 -6.27 -15.57 -4.17
N GLU A 53 -5.82 -16.81 -4.05
CA GLU A 53 -6.40 -17.98 -4.76
C GLU A 53 -7.87 -18.22 -4.43
N ASN A 54 -8.38 -17.73 -3.30
CA ASN A 54 -9.80 -17.87 -2.97
C ASN A 54 -10.69 -16.89 -3.75
N LYS A 55 -10.10 -15.84 -4.34
CA LYS A 55 -10.82 -14.78 -5.07
C LYS A 55 -10.48 -14.74 -6.55
N TYR A 56 -9.25 -15.08 -6.92
CA TYR A 56 -8.71 -14.84 -8.26
C TYR A 56 -8.07 -16.09 -8.84
N SER A 57 -8.00 -16.14 -10.18
CA SER A 57 -7.22 -17.15 -10.90
C SER A 57 -5.75 -16.76 -10.90
N ILE A 58 -4.90 -17.54 -10.22
CA ILE A 58 -3.49 -17.20 -10.01
C ILE A 58 -2.56 -17.93 -10.98
N ARG A 59 -1.59 -17.19 -11.54
CA ARG A 59 -0.39 -17.73 -12.21
C ARG A 59 0.84 -17.03 -11.64
N ILE A 60 1.92 -17.78 -11.46
CA ILE A 60 3.18 -17.24 -10.92
C ILE A 60 4.33 -17.74 -11.78
N LYS A 61 5.25 -16.85 -12.15
CA LYS A 61 6.44 -17.16 -12.96
C LYS A 61 7.69 -16.52 -12.36
N ASP A 62 8.80 -17.24 -12.33
CA ASP A 62 10.10 -16.68 -11.96
C ASP A 62 10.48 -15.49 -12.86
N ASN A 63 11.05 -14.45 -12.24
CA ASN A 63 11.58 -13.29 -12.95
C ASN A 63 12.64 -12.58 -12.11
N GLY A 64 13.92 -12.72 -12.45
CA GLY A 64 14.99 -12.03 -11.71
C GLY A 64 15.01 -12.41 -10.22
N GLN A 65 14.97 -11.40 -9.34
CA GLN A 65 15.01 -11.57 -7.88
C GLN A 65 13.63 -11.83 -7.26
N GLY A 66 12.58 -11.90 -8.08
CA GLY A 66 11.21 -12.06 -7.63
C GLY A 66 10.38 -12.87 -8.61
N VAL A 67 9.07 -12.64 -8.58
CA VAL A 67 8.11 -13.34 -9.43
C VAL A 67 7.18 -12.36 -10.13
N LEU A 68 6.79 -12.70 -11.36
CA LEU A 68 5.60 -12.16 -11.98
C LEU A 68 4.40 -12.92 -11.41
N PHE A 69 3.60 -12.23 -10.61
CA PHE A 69 2.39 -12.72 -9.99
C PHE A 69 1.18 -12.17 -10.77
N THR A 70 0.49 -13.05 -11.48
CA THR A 70 -0.72 -12.71 -12.24
C THR A 70 -1.95 -13.22 -11.50
N PHE A 71 -2.91 -12.34 -11.26
CA PHE A 71 -4.23 -12.66 -10.73
C PHE A 71 -5.29 -12.11 -11.68
N ASP A 72 -6.08 -13.02 -12.24
CA ASP A 72 -6.95 -12.77 -13.39
C ASP A 72 -6.20 -12.11 -14.56
N ASP A 73 -6.50 -10.84 -14.86
CA ASP A 73 -5.89 -10.05 -15.93
C ASP A 73 -4.79 -9.09 -15.45
N THR A 74 -4.60 -8.96 -14.13
CA THR A 74 -3.59 -8.08 -13.53
C THR A 74 -2.30 -8.84 -13.24
N THR A 75 -1.15 -8.29 -13.63
CA THR A 75 0.18 -8.88 -13.37
C THR A 75 1.07 -7.89 -12.65
N VAL A 76 1.68 -8.31 -11.55
CA VAL A 76 2.59 -7.49 -10.76
C VAL A 76 3.89 -8.25 -10.51
N TYR A 77 5.00 -7.53 -10.46
CA TYR A 77 6.30 -8.02 -10.09
C TYR A 77 6.53 -7.83 -8.59
N LEU A 78 6.77 -8.94 -7.89
CA LEU A 78 6.91 -9.00 -6.43
C LEU A 78 8.23 -9.68 -6.06
N GLU A 79 9.00 -9.05 -5.20
CA GLU A 79 10.33 -9.45 -4.74
C GLU A 79 10.35 -9.81 -3.26
N THR A 80 9.44 -9.27 -2.45
CA THR A 80 9.52 -9.34 -0.99
C THR A 80 8.26 -9.89 -0.35
N CYS A 81 8.37 -10.39 0.89
CA CYS A 81 7.20 -10.84 1.65
C CYS A 81 6.23 -9.69 1.97
N GLU A 82 6.76 -8.48 2.18
CA GLU A 82 5.96 -7.28 2.45
C GLU A 82 5.11 -6.91 1.25
N GLU A 83 5.65 -6.98 0.03
CA GLU A 83 4.88 -6.67 -1.18
C GLU A 83 3.71 -7.64 -1.38
N PHE A 84 3.85 -8.92 -0.99
CA PHE A 84 2.72 -9.87 -0.96
C PHE A 84 1.68 -9.56 0.13
N PHE A 85 2.14 -9.02 1.27
CA PHE A 85 1.28 -8.57 2.34
C PHE A 85 0.44 -7.35 1.90
N ILE A 86 1.08 -6.32 1.35
CA ILE A 86 0.42 -5.13 0.80
C ILE A 86 -0.53 -5.50 -0.35
N LEU A 87 -0.14 -6.45 -1.21
CA LEU A 87 -1.04 -6.99 -2.24
C LEU A 87 -2.30 -7.61 -1.62
N ASN A 88 -2.18 -8.29 -0.48
CA ASN A 88 -3.33 -8.84 0.24
C ASN A 88 -4.19 -7.73 0.84
N GLU A 89 -3.63 -6.74 1.50
CA GLU A 89 -4.37 -5.58 2.03
C GLU A 89 -5.23 -4.93 0.94
N ILE A 90 -4.63 -4.68 -0.21
CA ILE A 90 -5.30 -3.95 -1.29
C ILE A 90 -6.30 -4.84 -2.05
N PHE A 91 -5.92 -6.05 -2.48
CA PHE A 91 -6.76 -6.88 -3.37
C PHE A 91 -7.55 -7.99 -2.66
N TYR A 92 -7.19 -8.35 -1.43
CA TYR A 92 -7.92 -9.32 -0.63
C TYR A 92 -8.74 -8.66 0.48
N SER A 93 -8.15 -7.77 1.29
CA SER A 93 -8.85 -7.05 2.37
C SER A 93 -9.67 -5.87 1.84
N ASN A 94 -9.34 -5.36 0.65
CA ASN A 94 -10.03 -4.26 -0.03
C ASN A 94 -9.88 -2.93 0.73
N ASP A 95 -8.70 -2.65 1.28
CA ASP A 95 -8.48 -1.55 2.22
C ASP A 95 -8.66 -0.16 1.60
N TYR A 96 -8.56 -0.02 0.28
CA TYR A 96 -8.85 1.24 -0.44
C TYR A 96 -10.14 1.19 -1.26
N ASN A 97 -11.05 0.27 -0.95
CA ASN A 97 -12.28 0.12 -1.72
C ASN A 97 -13.30 1.23 -1.42
N PHE A 98 -13.89 1.76 -2.50
CA PHE A 98 -15.04 2.65 -2.45
C PHE A 98 -15.99 2.35 -3.61
N CYS A 99 -17.24 2.83 -3.48
CA CYS A 99 -18.29 2.74 -4.48
C CYS A 99 -18.98 4.09 -4.63
N THR A 100 -19.09 4.59 -5.85
CA THR A 100 -19.85 5.80 -6.19
C THR A 100 -20.34 5.71 -7.63
N ASN A 101 -21.47 6.36 -7.92
CA ASN A 101 -21.98 6.52 -9.28
C ASN A 101 -21.24 7.62 -10.06
N ASP A 102 -20.50 8.48 -9.37
CA ASP A 102 -19.75 9.57 -9.99
C ASP A 102 -18.50 9.05 -10.69
N GLU A 103 -18.14 9.71 -11.80
CA GLU A 103 -16.82 9.55 -12.39
C GLU A 103 -15.78 10.29 -11.53
N VAL A 104 -14.68 9.60 -11.21
CA VAL A 104 -13.68 10.10 -10.25
C VAL A 104 -12.28 10.19 -10.85
N VAL A 105 -11.51 11.12 -10.30
CA VAL A 105 -10.05 11.18 -10.42
C VAL A 105 -9.45 10.83 -9.06
N VAL A 106 -8.44 9.95 -9.07
CA VAL A 106 -7.71 9.55 -7.87
C VAL A 106 -6.36 10.26 -7.83
N ILE A 107 -6.03 10.79 -6.66
CA ILE A 107 -4.70 11.28 -6.31
C ILE A 107 -4.15 10.31 -5.26
N ASP A 108 -3.11 9.57 -5.62
CA ASP A 108 -2.51 8.47 -4.85
C ASP A 108 -1.15 8.90 -4.32
N ILE A 109 -1.11 9.31 -3.05
CA ILE A 109 0.10 9.71 -2.35
C ILE A 109 0.68 8.49 -1.64
N GLY A 110 1.96 8.20 -1.96
CA GLY A 110 2.68 6.99 -1.55
C GLY A 110 2.26 5.79 -2.40
N ALA A 111 2.54 5.87 -3.69
CA ALA A 111 2.14 4.85 -4.66
C ALA A 111 2.86 3.51 -4.44
N ASN A 112 3.98 3.49 -3.71
CA ASN A 112 4.80 2.31 -3.47
C ASN A 112 5.13 1.64 -4.82
N ILE A 113 5.05 0.32 -4.94
CA ILE A 113 5.27 -0.42 -6.20
C ILE A 113 4.03 -0.40 -7.13
N GLY A 114 3.11 0.55 -6.94
CA GLY A 114 1.98 0.83 -7.84
C GLY A 114 0.72 -0.02 -7.61
N LEU A 115 0.62 -0.78 -6.51
CA LEU A 115 -0.51 -1.67 -6.26
C LEU A 115 -1.84 -0.92 -6.08
N GLY A 116 -1.83 0.20 -5.33
CA GLY A 116 -3.02 1.04 -5.14
C GLY A 116 -3.52 1.60 -6.47
N ALA A 117 -2.61 2.16 -7.27
CA ALA A 117 -2.93 2.66 -8.61
C ALA A 117 -3.52 1.58 -9.55
N LEU A 118 -3.01 0.34 -9.51
CA LEU A 118 -3.59 -0.77 -10.27
C LEU A 118 -4.97 -1.16 -9.74
N PHE A 119 -5.15 -1.18 -8.42
CA PHE A 119 -6.46 -1.44 -7.81
C PHE A 119 -7.49 -0.40 -8.22
N PHE A 120 -7.16 0.89 -8.17
CA PHE A 120 -8.05 1.96 -8.65
C PHE A 120 -8.30 1.87 -10.16
N SER A 121 -7.31 1.46 -10.95
CA SER A 121 -7.46 1.29 -12.41
C SER A 121 -8.53 0.24 -12.76
N SER A 122 -8.73 -0.76 -11.90
CA SER A 122 -9.75 -1.81 -12.09
C SER A 122 -11.20 -1.32 -11.93
N LYS A 123 -11.42 -0.12 -11.38
CA LYS A 123 -12.75 0.44 -11.14
C LYS A 123 -13.23 1.26 -12.34
N ASP A 124 -14.41 0.94 -12.88
CA ASP A 124 -14.95 1.58 -14.10
C ASP A 124 -15.18 3.09 -13.98
N ASN A 125 -15.56 3.55 -12.79
CA ASN A 125 -15.83 4.95 -12.50
C ASN A 125 -14.55 5.77 -12.28
N VAL A 126 -13.41 5.14 -12.00
CA VAL A 126 -12.10 5.81 -11.98
C VAL A 126 -11.69 6.12 -13.41
N LYS A 127 -11.39 7.39 -13.71
CA LYS A 127 -11.03 7.86 -15.05
C LYS A 127 -9.56 8.21 -15.21
N LYS A 128 -8.96 8.77 -14.17
CA LYS A 128 -7.54 9.13 -14.14
C LYS A 128 -6.97 8.92 -12.76
N ILE A 129 -5.69 8.59 -12.71
CA ILE A 129 -4.94 8.41 -11.47
C ILE A 129 -3.63 9.17 -11.59
N TYR A 130 -3.33 9.98 -10.58
CA TYR A 130 -2.06 10.68 -10.41
C TYR A 130 -1.37 10.11 -9.18
N SER A 131 -0.21 9.49 -9.36
CA SER A 131 0.48 8.72 -8.31
C SER A 131 1.85 9.32 -7.98
N TYR A 132 2.24 9.26 -6.71
CA TYR A 132 3.46 9.89 -6.18
C TYR A 132 4.26 8.90 -5.33
N GLU A 133 5.52 8.66 -5.70
CA GLU A 133 6.45 7.79 -4.97
C GLU A 133 7.83 8.46 -4.88
N PRO A 134 8.28 8.91 -3.69
CA PRO A 134 9.56 9.61 -3.53
C PRO A 134 10.79 8.72 -3.77
N VAL A 135 10.75 7.43 -3.42
CA VAL A 135 11.94 6.58 -3.44
C VAL A 135 12.21 6.07 -4.87
N PRO A 136 13.34 6.41 -5.51
CA PRO A 136 13.59 6.07 -6.92
C PRO A 136 13.48 4.57 -7.24
N LEU A 137 14.03 3.70 -6.39
CA LEU A 137 13.97 2.25 -6.61
C LEU A 137 12.53 1.71 -6.53
N THR A 138 11.74 2.20 -5.58
CA THR A 138 10.33 1.84 -5.43
C THR A 138 9.51 2.38 -6.61
N TYR A 139 9.76 3.64 -7.00
CA TYR A 139 9.17 4.29 -8.17
C TYR A 139 9.43 3.51 -9.47
N ASP A 140 10.66 3.06 -9.69
CA ASP A 140 11.04 2.32 -10.90
C ASP A 140 10.32 0.97 -10.97
N GLN A 141 10.13 0.28 -9.83
CA GLN A 141 9.32 -0.93 -9.79
C GLN A 141 7.84 -0.63 -10.01
N ALA A 142 7.31 0.47 -9.47
CA ALA A 142 5.94 0.92 -9.74
C ALA A 142 5.72 1.15 -11.23
N LYS A 143 6.65 1.85 -11.87
CA LYS A 143 6.66 2.08 -13.31
C LYS A 143 6.70 0.77 -14.09
N PHE A 144 7.55 -0.18 -13.69
CA PHE A 144 7.60 -1.50 -14.30
C PHE A 144 6.26 -2.23 -14.16
N ASN A 145 5.67 -2.27 -12.96
CA ASN A 145 4.37 -2.88 -12.72
C ASN A 145 3.26 -2.24 -13.56
N LEU A 146 3.24 -0.92 -13.70
CA LEU A 146 2.28 -0.24 -14.56
C LEU A 146 2.45 -0.65 -16.02
N THR A 147 3.67 -0.87 -16.52
CA THR A 147 3.90 -1.32 -17.91
C THR A 147 3.42 -2.74 -18.21
N LEU A 148 3.25 -3.57 -17.18
CA LEU A 148 2.73 -4.94 -17.32
C LEU A 148 1.20 -4.97 -17.50
N ASN A 149 0.51 -3.85 -17.32
CA ASN A 149 -0.95 -3.78 -17.25
C ASN A 149 -1.50 -2.64 -18.10
N LYS A 150 -2.72 -2.81 -18.61
CA LYS A 150 -3.53 -1.65 -18.97
C LYS A 150 -3.96 -0.96 -17.68
N ASN A 151 -3.72 0.34 -17.60
CA ASN A 151 -4.00 1.11 -16.39
C ASN A 151 -4.49 2.52 -16.74
N LYS A 152 -5.00 3.22 -15.73
CA LYS A 152 -5.56 4.58 -15.85
C LYS A 152 -4.66 5.64 -15.23
N VAL A 153 -3.40 5.30 -14.98
CA VAL A 153 -2.39 6.21 -14.43
C VAL A 153 -1.95 7.17 -15.53
N VAL A 154 -2.29 8.44 -15.38
CA VAL A 154 -1.89 9.49 -16.33
C VAL A 154 -0.51 10.02 -16.01
N GLU A 155 -0.14 10.03 -14.72
CA GLU A 155 1.16 10.48 -14.25
C GLU A 155 1.61 9.64 -13.05
N LEU A 156 2.85 9.16 -13.12
CA LEU A 156 3.59 8.59 -11.99
C LEU A 156 4.81 9.49 -11.75
N ASN A 157 4.83 10.14 -10.59
CA ASN A 157 5.78 11.18 -10.22
C ASN A 157 6.81 10.67 -9.20
N ASN A 158 8.12 10.85 -9.48
CA ASN A 158 9.20 10.45 -8.57
C ASN A 158 9.55 11.59 -7.58
N TYR A 159 8.57 11.97 -6.78
CA TYR A 159 8.73 12.86 -5.63
C TYR A 159 7.57 12.61 -4.66
N GLY A 160 7.82 12.89 -3.38
CA GLY A 160 6.81 12.85 -2.33
C GLY A 160 6.07 14.18 -2.21
N LEU A 161 4.98 14.17 -1.45
CA LEU A 161 4.24 15.39 -1.12
C LEU A 161 4.38 15.69 0.38
N GLY A 162 4.45 16.97 0.71
CA GLY A 162 4.58 17.45 2.08
C GLY A 162 4.09 18.89 2.20
N ASN A 163 4.39 19.56 3.31
CA ASN A 163 3.92 20.93 3.53
C ASN A 163 4.70 22.00 2.73
N THR A 164 5.89 21.68 2.23
CA THR A 164 6.80 22.62 1.57
C THR A 164 7.67 21.90 0.55
N ASP A 165 8.22 22.66 -0.41
CA ASP A 165 9.24 22.15 -1.33
C ASP A 165 10.56 21.97 -0.57
N LYS A 166 11.09 20.75 -0.52
CA LYS A 166 12.32 20.41 0.20
C LYS A 166 12.99 19.16 -0.37
N GLU A 167 14.27 19.02 -0.07
CA GLU A 167 14.96 17.73 -0.19
C GLU A 167 15.00 17.07 1.19
N GLU A 168 14.76 15.77 1.24
CA GLU A 168 14.87 14.98 2.47
C GLU A 168 15.72 13.74 2.24
N THR A 169 16.23 13.16 3.33
CA THR A 169 16.92 11.87 3.30
C THR A 169 16.08 10.85 4.04
N PHE A 170 15.61 9.82 3.33
CA PHE A 170 14.92 8.68 3.93
C PHE A 170 15.90 7.57 4.27
N LEU A 171 15.58 6.82 5.33
CA LEU A 171 16.14 5.50 5.56
C LEU A 171 15.36 4.53 4.68
N PHE A 172 16.04 3.76 3.85
CA PHE A 172 15.43 2.85 2.89
C PHE A 172 15.97 1.44 3.09
N ASN A 173 15.08 0.46 3.03
CA ASN A 173 15.45 -0.95 2.99
C ASN A 173 14.63 -1.64 1.91
N LYS A 174 15.31 -2.21 0.91
CA LYS A 174 14.68 -2.86 -0.25
C LYS A 174 13.76 -4.03 0.10
N ASN A 175 13.87 -4.61 1.30
CA ASN A 175 13.02 -5.72 1.72
C ASN A 175 11.72 -5.27 2.39
N VAL A 176 11.63 -3.99 2.77
CA VAL A 176 10.49 -3.36 3.46
C VAL A 176 10.19 -1.97 2.88
N LYS A 177 10.02 -1.92 1.55
CA LYS A 177 9.82 -0.69 0.76
C LYS A 177 8.59 0.09 1.24
N GLY A 178 7.53 -0.62 1.60
CA GLY A 178 6.28 0.01 2.07
C GLY A 178 6.41 0.75 3.38
N ASN A 179 7.41 0.43 4.19
CA ASN A 179 7.69 1.08 5.47
C ASN A 179 8.65 2.28 5.37
N THR A 180 8.93 2.77 4.16
CA THR A 180 9.87 3.88 3.91
C THR A 180 9.15 5.23 3.81
N GLY A 181 9.49 6.16 4.70
CA GLY A 181 8.97 7.52 4.70
C GLY A 181 9.66 8.43 5.72
N SER A 182 8.98 9.49 6.12
CA SER A 182 9.52 10.52 7.02
C SER A 182 9.70 10.05 8.47
N ARG A 183 9.20 8.86 8.82
CA ARG A 183 9.35 8.23 10.15
C ARG A 183 10.79 7.88 10.51
N GLY A 184 11.66 7.67 9.52
CA GLY A 184 13.04 7.24 9.74
C GLY A 184 13.13 6.02 10.65
N ALA A 185 13.95 6.08 11.70
CA ALA A 185 14.19 4.95 12.61
C ALA A 185 12.98 4.57 13.51
N LEU A 186 11.88 5.34 13.49
CA LEU A 186 10.64 4.98 14.19
C LEU A 186 9.82 3.91 13.47
N SER A 187 10.09 3.67 12.18
CA SER A 187 9.41 2.61 11.46
C SER A 187 9.83 1.23 12.00
N SER A 188 8.82 0.47 12.43
CA SER A 188 8.96 -0.81 13.13
C SER A 188 9.67 -1.89 12.31
N SER A 189 9.74 -1.70 10.99
CA SER A 189 10.37 -2.60 10.04
C SER A 189 11.87 -2.33 9.85
N PHE A 190 12.41 -1.23 10.38
CA PHE A 190 13.85 -0.97 10.38
C PHE A 190 14.57 -1.81 11.44
N ILE A 191 14.91 -3.03 11.07
CA ILE A 191 16.08 -3.71 11.64
C ILE A 191 17.31 -3.09 10.97
N ILE A 192 18.26 -2.58 11.76
CA ILE A 192 19.40 -1.73 11.30
C ILE A 192 20.28 -2.38 10.21
N SER A 193 20.16 -3.68 9.96
CA SER A 193 20.83 -4.36 8.86
C SER A 193 20.30 -3.93 7.49
N ASP A 194 21.20 -3.62 6.56
CA ASP A 194 20.93 -3.30 5.15
C ASP A 194 20.04 -2.06 4.92
N VAL A 195 20.18 -1.06 5.78
CA VAL A 195 19.55 0.25 5.60
C VAL A 195 20.46 1.18 4.80
N GLU A 196 19.92 1.77 3.75
CA GLU A 196 20.57 2.78 2.93
C GLU A 196 19.94 4.15 3.16
N LYS A 197 20.71 5.21 2.93
CA LYS A 197 20.19 6.58 2.92
C LYS A 197 19.89 6.96 1.49
N VAL A 198 18.66 7.38 1.21
CA VAL A 198 18.22 7.79 -0.12
C VAL A 198 17.73 9.23 -0.03
N ASN A 199 18.25 10.10 -0.91
CA ASN A 199 17.76 11.46 -1.04
C ASN A 199 16.50 11.46 -1.91
N VAL A 200 15.49 12.18 -1.45
CA VAL A 200 14.19 12.29 -2.10
C VAL A 200 13.79 13.76 -2.23
N ILE A 201 12.98 14.04 -3.25
CA ILE A 201 12.38 15.36 -3.44
C ILE A 201 10.97 15.32 -2.84
N ILE A 202 10.63 16.35 -2.07
CA ILE A 202 9.29 16.59 -1.55
C ILE A 202 8.78 17.90 -2.16
N LYS A 203 7.53 17.89 -2.65
CA LYS A 203 6.85 19.08 -3.14
C LYS A 203 5.67 19.47 -2.25
N ASN A 204 5.34 20.76 -2.23
CA ASN A 204 4.17 21.27 -1.54
C ASN A 204 2.88 20.63 -2.07
N ALA A 205 2.17 19.94 -1.19
CA ALA A 205 1.01 19.12 -1.53
C ALA A 205 -0.13 19.94 -2.14
N SER A 206 -0.51 21.06 -1.50
CA SER A 206 -1.62 21.89 -1.95
C SER A 206 -1.38 22.50 -3.33
N SER A 207 -0.14 22.89 -3.66
CA SER A 207 0.22 23.38 -4.99
C SER A 207 0.01 22.31 -6.06
N VAL A 208 0.49 21.09 -5.80
CA VAL A 208 0.35 19.95 -6.73
C VAL A 208 -1.11 19.54 -6.90
N LEU A 209 -1.84 19.36 -5.79
CA LEU A 209 -3.25 18.98 -5.82
C LEU A 209 -4.10 20.05 -6.52
N LYS A 210 -3.78 21.34 -6.35
CA LYS A 210 -4.52 22.44 -6.99
C LYS A 210 -4.42 22.37 -8.51
N GLU A 211 -3.25 22.05 -9.03
CA GLU A 211 -3.05 21.88 -10.47
C GLU A 211 -3.91 20.74 -11.02
N ILE A 212 -3.85 19.56 -10.40
CA ILE A 212 -4.64 18.38 -10.81
C ILE A 212 -6.13 18.68 -10.78
N ILE A 213 -6.62 19.29 -9.69
CA ILE A 213 -8.05 19.60 -9.52
C ILE A 213 -8.51 20.60 -10.59
N ASN A 214 -7.70 21.61 -10.91
CA ASN A 214 -8.02 22.57 -11.95
C ASN A 214 -8.10 21.93 -13.34
N GLN A 215 -7.32 20.89 -13.61
CA GLN A 215 -7.37 20.13 -14.87
C GLN A 215 -8.55 19.14 -14.95
N ASN A 216 -9.23 18.88 -13.82
CA ASN A 216 -10.22 17.79 -13.69
C ASN A 216 -11.54 18.25 -13.02
N GLN A 217 -11.98 19.48 -13.30
CA GLN A 217 -13.15 20.11 -12.67
C GLN A 217 -14.49 19.36 -12.83
N ASN A 218 -14.59 18.47 -13.82
CA ASN A 218 -15.80 17.69 -14.09
C ASN A 218 -15.87 16.36 -13.33
N PHE A 219 -14.83 16.02 -12.56
CA PHE A 219 -14.73 14.75 -11.84
C PHE A 219 -14.74 14.99 -10.33
N LYS A 220 -15.26 13.99 -9.61
CA LYS A 220 -15.10 13.91 -8.17
C LYS A 220 -13.66 13.54 -7.82
N ILE A 221 -13.14 14.11 -6.74
CA ILE A 221 -11.75 13.90 -6.35
C ILE A 221 -11.67 12.93 -5.18
N VAL A 222 -10.94 11.84 -5.39
CA VAL A 222 -10.60 10.83 -4.38
C VAL A 222 -9.13 10.98 -4.03
N LEU A 223 -8.84 11.22 -2.75
CA LEU A 223 -7.47 11.32 -2.24
C LEU A 223 -7.14 10.05 -1.46
N LYS A 224 -6.11 9.32 -1.87
CA LYS A 224 -5.48 8.27 -1.06
C LYS A 224 -4.17 8.81 -0.50
N VAL A 225 -3.96 8.67 0.81
CA VAL A 225 -2.73 9.06 1.50
C VAL A 225 -2.27 7.93 2.39
N ASP A 226 -1.14 7.35 2.04
CA ASP A 226 -0.41 6.41 2.88
C ASP A 226 1.06 6.64 2.49
N CYS A 227 1.78 7.38 3.35
CA CYS A 227 3.07 7.96 3.00
C CYS A 227 4.07 7.86 4.15
N GLU A 228 3.82 6.92 5.07
CA GLU A 228 4.72 6.58 6.16
C GLU A 228 5.21 7.80 6.95
N GLY A 229 4.25 8.61 7.43
CA GLY A 229 4.47 9.66 8.44
C GLY A 229 4.22 11.10 7.97
N ALA A 230 4.22 11.36 6.66
CA ALA A 230 4.00 12.70 6.12
C ALA A 230 2.51 13.12 6.12
N GLU A 231 1.59 12.25 6.55
CA GLU A 231 0.14 12.49 6.48
C GLU A 231 -0.23 13.80 7.19
N TYR A 232 0.33 14.04 8.38
CA TYR A 232 0.00 15.21 9.19
C TYR A 232 0.46 16.51 8.55
N GLU A 233 1.67 16.57 8.02
CA GLU A 233 2.16 17.80 7.37
C GLU A 233 1.45 18.06 6.05
N ILE A 234 1.09 17.01 5.32
CA ILE A 234 0.24 17.12 4.13
C ILE A 234 -1.10 17.74 4.54
N PHE A 235 -1.82 17.14 5.50
CA PHE A 235 -3.14 17.62 5.90
C PHE A 235 -3.12 19.02 6.54
N GLU A 236 -2.05 19.39 7.23
CA GLU A 236 -1.82 20.77 7.71
C GLU A 236 -1.76 21.76 6.53
N ASP A 237 -1.00 21.46 5.48
CA ASP A 237 -0.92 22.28 4.27
C ASP A 237 -2.24 22.30 3.48
N LEU A 238 -2.93 21.16 3.39
CA LEU A 238 -4.24 21.10 2.73
C LEU A 238 -5.31 21.90 3.51
N ASP A 239 -5.23 21.94 4.85
CA ASP A 239 -6.09 22.81 5.66
C ASP A 239 -5.75 24.29 5.43
N ASN A 240 -4.48 24.66 5.54
CA ASN A 240 -4.05 26.06 5.39
C ASN A 240 -4.38 26.65 4.02
N SER A 241 -4.30 25.85 2.97
CA SER A 241 -4.65 26.25 1.59
C SER A 241 -6.16 26.23 1.30
N GLY A 242 -6.97 25.58 2.15
CA GLY A 242 -8.40 25.39 1.93
C GLY A 242 -8.76 24.39 0.83
N ILE A 243 -7.78 23.63 0.30
CA ILE A 243 -7.97 22.72 -0.84
C ILE A 243 -8.82 21.50 -0.50
N LEU A 244 -8.95 21.15 0.79
CA LEU A 244 -9.88 20.13 1.25
C LEU A 244 -11.35 20.43 0.85
N ASN A 245 -11.71 21.70 0.60
CA ASN A 245 -12.98 22.09 -0.02
C ASN A 245 -13.15 21.62 -1.47
N LYS A 246 -12.17 20.94 -2.06
CA LYS A 246 -12.25 20.37 -3.41
C LYS A 246 -12.08 18.84 -3.44
N ILE A 247 -11.90 18.21 -2.28
CA ILE A 247 -11.78 16.76 -2.15
C ILE A 247 -13.13 16.18 -1.75
N ASP A 248 -13.58 15.11 -2.40
CA ASP A 248 -14.87 14.47 -2.13
C ASP A 248 -14.73 13.22 -1.26
N PHE A 249 -13.68 12.43 -1.48
CA PHE A 249 -13.36 11.25 -0.68
C PHE A 249 -11.89 11.29 -0.25
N ALA A 250 -11.60 10.88 0.98
CA ALA A 250 -10.23 10.65 1.44
C ALA A 250 -10.11 9.27 2.10
N MET A 251 -9.05 8.54 1.77
CA MET A 251 -8.65 7.28 2.38
C MET A 251 -7.24 7.49 2.91
N ILE A 252 -7.07 7.44 4.22
CA ILE A 252 -5.83 7.86 4.87
C ILE A 252 -5.34 6.73 5.78
N GLU A 253 -4.15 6.23 5.52
CA GLU A 253 -3.41 5.39 6.45
C GLU A 253 -2.48 6.27 7.26
N TRP A 254 -2.76 6.44 8.55
CA TRP A 254 -1.97 7.29 9.42
C TRP A 254 -0.95 6.48 10.20
N HIS A 255 0.18 7.11 10.49
CA HIS A 255 1.29 6.49 11.21
C HIS A 255 1.65 7.28 12.48
N ASP A 256 1.92 6.57 13.57
CA ASP A 256 2.44 7.03 14.87
C ASP A 256 1.55 8.00 15.70
N LYS A 257 1.14 9.16 15.18
CA LYS A 257 0.49 10.22 15.98
C LYS A 257 -1.02 10.00 16.24
N GLY A 258 -1.63 9.00 15.60
CA GLY A 258 -3.06 8.69 15.76
C GLY A 258 -3.98 9.48 14.84
N SER A 259 -5.26 9.13 14.83
CA SER A 259 -6.26 9.69 13.90
C SER A 259 -6.80 11.07 14.29
N GLN A 260 -6.66 11.47 15.56
CA GLN A 260 -7.46 12.56 16.15
C GLN A 260 -7.24 13.92 15.45
N GLU A 261 -6.00 14.23 15.08
CA GLU A 261 -5.66 15.48 14.41
C GLU A 261 -6.23 15.53 12.99
N LEU A 262 -6.07 14.44 12.24
CA LEU A 262 -6.58 14.30 10.88
C LEU A 262 -8.11 14.34 10.85
N GLU A 263 -8.78 13.64 11.78
CA GLU A 263 -10.23 13.68 11.93
C GLU A 263 -10.74 15.09 12.22
N LYS A 264 -10.07 15.84 13.10
CA LYS A 264 -10.44 17.22 13.42
C LYS A 264 -10.36 18.11 12.17
N ILE A 265 -9.31 17.97 11.37
CA ILE A 265 -9.16 18.69 10.10
C ILE A 265 -10.29 18.28 9.15
N LEU A 266 -10.53 16.98 8.93
CA LEU A 266 -11.58 16.50 8.03
C LEU A 266 -12.98 16.99 8.44
N LEU A 267 -13.32 16.94 9.74
CA LEU A 267 -14.60 17.42 10.25
C LEU A 267 -14.83 18.92 9.99
N LYS A 268 -13.77 19.75 10.05
CA LYS A 268 -13.82 21.18 9.71
C LYS A 268 -14.28 21.41 8.26
N TYR A 269 -14.02 20.47 7.35
CA TYR A 269 -14.39 20.52 5.93
C TYR A 269 -15.64 19.70 5.59
N ASN A 270 -16.50 19.42 6.58
CA ASN A 270 -17.77 18.70 6.41
C ASN A 270 -17.64 17.25 5.91
N PHE A 271 -16.51 16.60 6.18
CA PHE A 271 -16.41 15.16 6.01
C PHE A 271 -17.14 14.42 7.14
N ASN A 272 -17.76 13.29 6.82
CA ASN A 272 -18.00 12.22 7.79
C ASN A 272 -16.83 11.24 7.72
N CYS A 273 -16.35 10.78 8.86
CA CYS A 273 -15.19 9.89 8.96
C CYS A 273 -15.56 8.56 9.61
N PHE A 274 -14.99 7.48 9.09
CA PHE A 274 -14.91 6.17 9.74
C PHE A 274 -13.43 5.88 10.00
N SER A 275 -13.08 5.65 11.26
CA SER A 275 -11.69 5.41 11.65
C SER A 275 -11.55 4.05 12.30
N GLN A 276 -10.48 3.34 11.93
CA GLN A 276 -10.15 2.03 12.48
C GLN A 276 -8.67 1.99 12.84
N GLN A 277 -8.37 1.64 14.09
CA GLN A 277 -7.00 1.33 14.48
C GLN A 277 -6.64 -0.08 14.01
N LEU A 278 -5.56 -0.21 13.23
CA LEU A 278 -5.10 -1.50 12.70
C LEU A 278 -4.01 -2.11 13.60
N ALA A 279 -3.09 -1.27 14.08
CA ALA A 279 -2.05 -1.66 15.03
C ALA A 279 -1.79 -0.54 16.06
N ILE A 280 -0.79 -0.72 16.92
CA ILE A 280 -0.45 0.24 17.96
C ILE A 280 -0.16 1.63 17.38
N ASN A 281 0.52 1.67 16.23
CA ASN A 281 1.04 2.88 15.60
C ASN A 281 0.56 3.09 14.16
N THR A 282 -0.48 2.38 13.71
CA THR A 282 -1.09 2.62 12.39
C THR A 282 -2.60 2.38 12.43
N GLY A 283 -3.33 3.08 11.57
CA GLY A 283 -4.74 2.85 11.32
C GLY A 283 -5.24 3.59 10.08
N MET A 284 -6.51 3.34 9.78
CA MET A 284 -7.18 3.86 8.59
C MET A 284 -8.25 4.89 8.95
N ILE A 285 -8.39 5.92 8.12
CA ILE A 285 -9.52 6.85 8.10
C ILE A 285 -10.14 6.83 6.71
N TYR A 286 -11.44 6.60 6.65
CA TYR A 286 -12.27 6.72 5.45
C TYR A 286 -13.18 7.93 5.61
N ALA A 287 -13.05 8.91 4.75
CA ALA A 287 -13.79 10.16 4.84
C ALA A 287 -14.55 10.46 3.55
N TYR A 288 -15.81 10.87 3.68
CA TYR A 288 -16.65 11.34 2.59
C TYR A 288 -17.28 12.68 2.92
N ARG A 289 -17.17 13.64 2.01
CA ARG A 289 -17.73 14.98 2.18
C ARG A 289 -19.23 15.02 1.88
N LYS A 290 -19.98 15.66 2.77
CA LYS A 290 -21.43 15.89 2.65
C LYS A 290 -21.79 16.77 1.45
#